data_AF-A0A9D6RFL4-F1
#
_entry.id   AF-A0A9D6RFL4-F1
#
_cell.length_a   1.000
_cell.length_b   1.000
_cell.length_c   1.000
_cell.angle_alpha   90.00
_cell.angle_beta   90.00
_cell.angle_gamma   90.00
#
_symmetry.space_group_name_H-M   'P 1'
#
loop_
_entity.id
_entity.type
_entity.pdbx_description
1 polymer ?
#
loop_
_entity_poly.entity_id
_entity_poly.type
_entity_poly.pdbx_seq_one_letter_code
_entity_poly.pdbx_strand_id
1 'polypeptide(L)'
;MNENNTLFLRLAGLMQSWGTSSRFQLRRTDLYPSKSGVLGLLLCAMGIRREDSSRELKRLTPFLMGVRIDRKGRADWDYHTAGAKIGIRSADGKIKITQSTGEFETLLSRRQYLYDSSFLIALQGDSKTIGDCAKALNDPVWPMFLGRKCCVPSEPVFAGVGRFNTLTDALLSVPWQPRIIAIDCDNFEKTRTRTLDVYIEHPTGSEAPKEAMLLHDNPIAFGFYSYAPRWVVPDKVEVVVGKQASPPRPDDFRSPDRSAIKHRMETDNHLCVFCKSPAVEVHHVTYENVGSETDADLRSLCWTCHRACTMLEYGHDRARRVDPSDPDSRRQILHQIEILFGKKILELSSDIASEKEQ
;
A
#
# COMPACT_ATOMS: atom_id res chain seq x y z
N MET A 1 8.78 33.16 -5.72
CA MET A 1 8.15 31.84 -5.93
C MET A 1 6.90 31.82 -5.07
N ASN A 2 5.73 31.54 -5.64
CA ASN A 2 4.49 31.56 -4.87
C ASN A 2 4.52 30.48 -3.79
N GLU A 3 4.43 30.91 -2.53
CA GLU A 3 4.37 30.03 -1.36
C GLU A 3 3.10 29.17 -1.41
N ASN A 4 3.28 27.84 -1.45
CA ASN A 4 2.19 26.86 -1.44
C ASN A 4 1.53 26.85 -0.06
N ASN A 5 0.20 26.97 0.00
CA ASN A 5 -0.55 26.98 1.26
C ASN A 5 -1.43 25.74 1.47
N THR A 6 -1.40 24.78 0.54
CA THR A 6 -2.12 23.51 0.66
C THR A 6 -1.23 22.30 0.34
N LEU A 7 -1.29 21.28 1.19
CA LEU A 7 -0.70 19.95 0.98
C LEU A 7 -1.81 18.94 0.65
N PHE A 8 -1.60 18.14 -0.39
CA PHE A 8 -2.50 17.05 -0.74
C PHE A 8 -1.94 15.69 -0.33
N LEU A 9 -2.79 14.85 0.26
CA LEU A 9 -2.48 13.45 0.55
C LEU A 9 -3.51 12.54 -0.11
N ARG A 10 -3.03 11.46 -0.73
CA ARG A 10 -3.86 10.39 -1.28
C ARG A 10 -3.84 9.21 -0.32
N LEU A 11 -4.97 8.92 0.31
CA LEU A 11 -5.10 7.80 1.24
C LEU A 11 -5.92 6.70 0.57
N ALA A 12 -5.24 5.87 -0.22
CA ALA A 12 -5.81 4.70 -0.87
C ALA A 12 -5.04 3.43 -0.48
N GLY A 13 -5.78 2.36 -0.24
CA GLY A 13 -5.22 1.07 0.12
C GLY A 13 -6.34 0.04 0.19
N LEU A 14 -5.95 -1.24 0.21
CA LEU A 14 -6.90 -2.35 0.31
C LEU A 14 -7.70 -2.30 1.61
N MET A 15 -7.03 -1.90 2.71
CA MET A 15 -7.60 -1.77 4.05
C MET A 15 -7.14 -0.45 4.67
N GLN A 16 -8.01 0.21 5.42
CA GLN A 16 -7.70 1.40 6.24
C GLN A 16 -8.39 1.32 7.60
N SER A 17 -7.92 2.09 8.59
CA SER A 17 -8.65 2.23 9.85
C SER A 17 -8.38 3.55 10.59
N TRP A 18 -9.43 4.34 10.80
CA TRP A 18 -9.40 5.68 11.37
C TRP A 18 -10.26 5.73 12.64
N GLY A 19 -9.77 5.17 13.74
CA GLY A 19 -10.58 4.99 14.95
C GLY A 19 -10.59 6.22 15.88
N THR A 20 -11.76 6.83 16.08
CA THR A 20 -11.96 7.91 17.08
C THR A 20 -12.84 7.50 18.28
N SER A 21 -13.52 6.35 18.21
CA SER A 21 -14.54 5.93 19.21
C SER A 21 -14.30 4.54 19.80
N SER A 22 -13.08 4.00 19.65
CA SER A 22 -12.74 2.64 20.07
C SER A 22 -12.64 2.49 21.60
N ARG A 23 -13.25 1.44 22.17
CA ARG A 23 -13.16 1.10 23.60
C ARG A 23 -12.73 -0.35 23.79
N PHE A 24 -11.71 -0.59 24.61
CA PHE A 24 -11.21 -1.91 24.99
C PHE A 24 -10.92 -2.83 23.79
N GLN A 25 -11.57 -4.00 23.73
CA GLN A 25 -11.40 -5.03 22.70
C GLN A 25 -12.17 -4.74 21.40
N LEU A 26 -13.10 -3.79 21.42
CA LEU A 26 -13.86 -3.35 20.24
C LEU A 26 -13.19 -2.12 19.64
N ARG A 27 -12.53 -2.32 18.50
CA ARG A 27 -11.80 -1.26 17.79
C ARG A 27 -12.54 -0.86 16.53
N ARG A 28 -13.34 0.21 16.60
CA ARG A 28 -14.10 0.76 15.46
C ARG A 28 -13.21 1.62 14.54
N THR A 29 -13.71 1.84 13.33
CA THR A 29 -13.17 2.82 12.37
C THR A 29 -14.28 3.77 11.97
N ASP A 30 -13.94 5.03 11.75
CA ASP A 30 -14.84 5.97 11.09
C ASP A 30 -14.82 5.72 9.57
N LEU A 31 -15.77 6.33 8.85
CA LEU A 31 -15.97 6.16 7.41
C LEU A 31 -15.03 7.02 6.54
N TYR A 32 -14.24 7.89 7.17
CA TYR A 32 -13.22 8.70 6.51
C TYR A 32 -12.06 9.00 7.48
N PRO A 33 -10.90 9.45 6.96
CA PRO A 33 -9.71 9.71 7.78
C PRO A 33 -9.92 10.79 8.84
N SER A 34 -9.55 10.49 10.07
CA SER A 34 -9.54 11.47 11.17
C SER A 34 -8.35 12.41 11.08
N LYS A 35 -8.48 13.63 11.60
CA LYS A 35 -7.38 14.61 11.63
C LYS A 35 -6.19 14.06 12.41
N SER A 36 -6.42 13.42 13.54
CA SER A 36 -5.40 12.73 14.33
C SER A 36 -4.66 11.65 13.55
N GLY A 37 -5.35 10.87 12.72
CA GLY A 37 -4.75 9.84 11.88
C GLY A 37 -3.84 10.46 10.81
N VAL A 38 -4.30 11.52 10.15
CA VAL A 38 -3.53 12.22 9.12
C VAL A 38 -2.30 12.93 9.72
N LEU A 39 -2.46 13.64 10.84
CA LEU A 39 -1.31 14.30 11.49
C LEU A 39 -0.32 13.28 12.07
N GLY A 40 -0.80 12.16 12.62
CA GLY A 40 0.06 11.06 13.06
C GLY A 40 0.86 10.44 11.90
N LEU A 41 0.25 10.36 10.72
CA LEU A 41 0.91 9.94 9.48
C LEU A 41 2.00 10.94 9.07
N LEU A 42 1.76 12.25 9.14
CA LEU A 42 2.78 13.27 8.85
C LEU A 42 3.97 13.18 9.82
N LEU A 43 3.69 13.04 11.12
CA LEU A 43 4.74 12.86 12.13
C LEU A 43 5.54 11.57 11.89
N CYS A 44 4.89 10.52 11.41
CA CYS A 44 5.55 9.27 11.03
C CYS A 44 6.54 9.49 9.88
N ALA A 45 6.11 10.19 8.83
CA ALA A 45 6.97 10.55 7.71
C ALA A 45 8.17 11.41 8.15
N MET A 46 7.95 12.33 9.09
CA MET A 46 8.98 13.21 9.66
C MET A 46 9.91 12.52 10.68
N GLY A 47 9.65 11.27 11.05
CA GLY A 47 10.46 10.54 12.05
C GLY A 47 10.28 11.04 13.48
N ILE A 48 9.14 11.63 13.81
CA ILE A 48 8.87 12.21 15.14
C ILE A 48 8.38 11.14 16.11
N ARG A 49 9.15 10.94 17.19
CA ARG A 49 8.81 9.99 18.25
C ARG A 49 7.53 10.43 18.98
N ARG A 50 6.82 9.45 19.55
CA ARG A 50 5.56 9.72 20.28
C ARG A 50 5.77 10.70 21.44
N GLU A 51 6.87 10.53 22.17
CA GLU A 51 7.29 11.39 23.27
C GLU A 51 7.42 12.88 22.85
N ASP A 52 7.86 13.14 21.61
CA ASP A 52 8.10 14.48 21.07
C ASP A 52 6.89 15.06 20.31
N SER A 53 5.83 14.27 20.16
CA SER A 53 4.68 14.62 19.31
C SER A 53 3.99 15.91 19.73
N SER A 54 3.88 16.19 21.03
CA SER A 54 3.17 17.37 21.54
C SER A 54 3.76 18.70 21.05
N ARG A 55 5.09 18.76 20.89
CA ARG A 55 5.79 19.95 20.38
C ARG A 55 5.50 20.14 18.89
N GLU A 56 5.64 19.08 18.11
CA GLU A 56 5.46 19.12 16.66
C GLU A 56 4.00 19.30 16.25
N LEU A 57 3.06 18.79 17.05
CA LEU A 57 1.63 18.99 16.81
C LEU A 57 1.22 20.47 16.87
N LYS A 58 1.90 21.32 17.65
CA LYS A 58 1.56 22.76 17.74
C LYS A 58 1.64 23.50 16.41
N ARG A 59 2.50 23.06 15.48
CA ARG A 59 2.59 23.63 14.13
C ARG A 59 1.62 22.98 13.13
N LEU A 60 1.13 21.78 13.40
CA LEU A 60 0.26 21.02 12.49
C LEU A 60 -1.23 21.14 12.83
N THR A 61 -1.60 21.22 14.10
CA THR A 61 -3.01 21.33 14.53
C THR A 61 -3.73 22.60 14.05
N PRO A 62 -3.06 23.74 13.78
CA PRO A 62 -3.71 24.91 13.19
C PRO A 62 -4.11 24.72 11.72
N PHE A 63 -3.62 23.68 11.03
CA PHE A 63 -4.01 23.43 9.64
C PHE A 63 -5.49 23.07 9.56
N LEU A 64 -6.20 23.65 8.60
CA LEU A 64 -7.56 23.23 8.28
C LEU A 64 -7.51 22.00 7.38
N MET A 65 -8.39 21.03 7.65
CA MET A 65 -8.45 19.78 6.91
C MET A 65 -9.74 19.66 6.11
N GLY A 66 -9.58 19.42 4.81
CA GLY A 66 -10.65 18.98 3.91
C GLY A 66 -10.44 17.51 3.54
N VAL A 67 -11.52 16.74 3.50
CA VAL A 67 -11.53 15.34 3.06
C VAL A 67 -12.52 15.20 1.93
N ARG A 68 -12.09 14.63 0.81
CA ARG A 68 -12.97 14.19 -0.27
C ARG A 68 -12.97 12.68 -0.37
N ILE A 69 -14.18 12.10 -0.39
CA ILE A 69 -14.36 10.66 -0.49
C ILE A 69 -14.38 10.26 -1.96
N ASP A 70 -13.22 9.85 -2.48
CA ASP A 70 -13.08 9.42 -3.87
C ASP A 70 -13.66 8.01 -4.09
N ARG A 71 -13.52 7.14 -3.08
CA ARG A 71 -14.23 5.85 -2.98
C ARG A 71 -14.64 5.60 -1.53
N LYS A 72 -15.94 5.41 -1.29
CA LYS A 72 -16.51 5.13 0.03
C LYS A 72 -16.01 3.81 0.62
N GLY A 73 -15.84 2.80 -0.23
CA GLY A 73 -15.50 1.45 0.19
C GLY A 73 -16.58 0.80 1.07
N ARG A 74 -16.19 -0.23 1.82
CA ARG A 74 -17.08 -0.96 2.74
C ARG A 74 -16.41 -1.18 4.09
N ALA A 75 -17.14 -0.94 5.18
CA ALA A 75 -16.67 -1.26 6.52
C ALA A 75 -16.97 -2.73 6.87
N ASP A 76 -16.01 -3.45 7.43
CA ASP A 76 -16.20 -4.84 7.89
C ASP A 76 -15.37 -5.16 9.14
N TRP A 77 -15.67 -6.28 9.79
CA TRP A 77 -15.05 -6.72 11.04
C TRP A 77 -14.03 -7.83 10.83
N ASP A 78 -12.86 -7.63 11.42
CA ASP A 78 -11.81 -8.64 11.58
C ASP A 78 -11.91 -9.27 12.99
N TYR A 79 -11.95 -10.60 13.02
CA TYR A 79 -11.89 -11.40 14.25
C TYR A 79 -10.41 -11.67 14.57
N HIS A 80 -9.88 -10.96 15.56
CA HIS A 80 -8.45 -10.87 15.78
C HIS A 80 -8.05 -11.42 17.15
N THR A 81 -7.42 -12.60 17.15
CA THR A 81 -6.92 -13.28 18.35
C THR A 81 -5.44 -13.01 18.57
N ALA A 82 -5.03 -12.94 19.84
CA ALA A 82 -3.64 -12.88 20.23
C ALA A 82 -3.36 -13.92 21.33
N GLY A 83 -2.16 -14.50 21.31
CA GLY A 83 -1.70 -15.43 22.34
C GLY A 83 -2.41 -16.79 22.37
N ALA A 84 -3.08 -17.19 21.30
CA ALA A 84 -3.60 -18.56 21.18
C ALA A 84 -2.46 -19.57 21.35
N LYS A 85 -2.61 -20.53 22.27
CA LYS A 85 -1.63 -21.57 22.65
C LYS A 85 -0.29 -21.08 23.25
N ILE A 86 -0.01 -19.78 23.23
CA ILE A 86 1.25 -19.18 23.75
C ILE A 86 0.98 -18.37 25.03
N GLY A 87 -0.29 -17.96 25.24
CA GLY A 87 -0.73 -17.13 26.35
C GLY A 87 -0.39 -15.66 26.19
N ILE A 88 -1.04 -14.83 27.01
CA ILE A 88 -0.81 -13.38 27.05
C ILE A 88 -0.32 -12.97 28.41
N ARG A 89 0.69 -12.10 28.43
CA ARG A 89 1.19 -11.50 29.67
C ARG A 89 0.21 -10.45 30.19
N SER A 90 -0.12 -10.53 31.47
CA SER A 90 -0.78 -9.46 32.21
C SER A 90 0.21 -8.36 32.61
N ALA A 91 -0.30 -7.25 33.14
CA ALA A 91 0.51 -6.10 33.54
C ALA A 91 1.51 -6.43 34.68
N ASP A 92 1.22 -7.44 35.50
CA ASP A 92 2.10 -8.01 36.52
C ASP A 92 3.13 -9.03 35.95
N GLY A 93 3.16 -9.21 34.62
CA GLY A 93 4.15 -10.03 33.92
C GLY A 93 3.83 -11.53 33.84
N LYS A 94 2.78 -12.00 34.52
CA LYS A 94 2.35 -13.41 34.51
C LYS A 94 1.62 -13.76 33.22
N ILE A 95 1.69 -15.02 32.80
CA ILE A 95 0.87 -15.51 31.68
C ILE A 95 -0.54 -15.78 32.20
N LYS A 96 -1.53 -15.21 31.52
CA LYS A 96 -2.93 -15.42 31.85
C LYS A 96 -3.36 -16.84 31.52
N ILE A 97 -4.04 -17.46 32.48
CA ILE A 97 -4.57 -18.82 32.40
C ILE A 97 -6.05 -18.76 32.77
N THR A 98 -6.89 -19.43 31.98
CA THR A 98 -8.30 -19.59 32.25
C THR A 98 -8.48 -20.52 33.46
N GLN A 99 -8.98 -20.01 34.58
CA GLN A 99 -9.06 -20.77 35.84
C GLN A 99 -9.88 -22.05 35.73
N SER A 100 -10.90 -22.10 34.88
CA SER A 100 -11.77 -23.26 34.71
C SER A 100 -11.15 -24.39 33.89
N THR A 101 -10.29 -24.08 32.90
CA THR A 101 -9.72 -25.09 31.99
C THR A 101 -8.23 -25.34 32.25
N GLY A 102 -7.54 -24.44 32.96
CA GLY A 102 -6.09 -24.50 33.12
C GLY A 102 -5.31 -24.15 31.84
N GLU A 103 -5.99 -23.76 30.77
CA GLU A 103 -5.37 -23.41 29.48
C GLU A 103 -5.00 -21.93 29.39
N PHE A 104 -4.06 -21.61 28.50
CA PHE A 104 -3.65 -20.25 28.23
C PHE A 104 -4.81 -19.37 27.74
N GLU A 105 -5.00 -18.22 28.38
CA GLU A 105 -6.02 -17.26 27.98
C GLU A 105 -5.63 -16.59 26.66
N THR A 106 -6.60 -16.48 25.73
CA THR A 106 -6.45 -15.80 24.45
C THR A 106 -7.17 -14.46 24.51
N LEU A 107 -6.50 -13.37 24.12
CA LEU A 107 -7.17 -12.08 23.98
C LEU A 107 -7.85 -12.04 22.63
N LEU A 108 -9.17 -12.01 22.67
CA LEU A 108 -9.96 -11.72 21.50
C LEU A 108 -10.12 -10.20 21.35
N SER A 109 -9.97 -9.70 20.13
CA SER A 109 -10.35 -8.36 19.75
C SER A 109 -11.15 -8.40 18.46
N ARG A 110 -12.13 -7.50 18.31
CA ARG A 110 -12.85 -7.31 17.06
C ARG A 110 -12.48 -5.93 16.52
N ARG A 111 -11.90 -5.91 15.32
CA ARG A 111 -11.31 -4.70 14.74
C ARG A 111 -12.00 -4.41 13.43
N GLN A 112 -12.60 -3.23 13.33
CA GLN A 112 -13.26 -2.79 12.11
C GLN A 112 -12.24 -2.13 11.17
N TYR A 113 -12.36 -2.41 9.89
CA TYR A 113 -11.57 -1.82 8.81
C TYR A 113 -12.48 -1.30 7.70
N LEU A 114 -11.97 -0.31 6.97
CA LEU A 114 -12.53 0.13 5.70
C LEU A 114 -11.80 -0.58 4.56
N TYR A 115 -12.55 -1.25 3.69
CA TYR A 115 -12.04 -1.96 2.52
C TYR A 115 -12.31 -1.16 1.26
N ASP A 116 -11.37 -1.20 0.33
CA ASP A 116 -11.45 -0.56 -0.99
C ASP A 116 -11.82 0.95 -0.98
N SER A 117 -11.37 1.64 0.07
CA SER A 117 -11.61 3.07 0.24
C SER A 117 -10.46 3.91 -0.32
N SER A 118 -10.79 5.10 -0.83
CA SER A 118 -9.83 6.09 -1.30
C SER A 118 -10.29 7.49 -0.92
N PHE A 119 -9.37 8.27 -0.37
CA PHE A 119 -9.62 9.64 0.08
C PHE A 119 -8.57 10.59 -0.49
N LEU A 120 -9.00 11.78 -0.88
CA LEU A 120 -8.12 12.92 -1.09
C LEU A 120 -8.21 13.82 0.14
N ILE A 121 -7.07 14.10 0.77
CA ILE A 121 -6.98 15.02 1.89
C ILE A 121 -6.32 16.30 1.42
N ALA A 122 -6.88 17.45 1.79
CA ALA A 122 -6.26 18.75 1.65
C ALA A 122 -5.99 19.32 3.05
N LEU A 123 -4.74 19.66 3.34
CA LEU A 123 -4.34 20.37 4.55
C LEU A 123 -3.88 21.78 4.17
N GLN A 124 -4.60 22.79 4.65
CA GLN A 124 -4.32 24.18 4.35
C GLN A 124 -3.76 24.92 5.57
N GLY A 125 -2.66 25.64 5.40
CA GLY A 125 -1.98 26.33 6.50
C GLY A 125 -0.68 27.01 6.11
N ASP A 126 0.24 27.12 7.07
CA ASP A 126 1.54 27.77 6.90
C ASP A 126 2.41 27.11 5.82
N SER A 127 2.95 27.92 4.92
CA SER A 127 3.67 27.44 3.73
C SER A 127 4.98 26.73 4.06
N LYS A 128 5.71 27.22 5.06
CA LYS A 128 6.97 26.60 5.49
C LYS A 128 6.71 25.18 6.02
N THR A 129 5.73 25.05 6.90
CA THR A 129 5.34 23.77 7.48
C THR A 129 4.81 22.80 6.42
N ILE A 130 4.07 23.29 5.42
CA ILE A 130 3.66 22.48 4.26
C ILE A 130 4.87 21.98 3.46
N GLY A 131 5.87 22.83 3.23
CA GLY A 131 7.11 22.44 2.57
C GLY A 131 7.86 21.34 3.32
N ASP A 132 7.95 21.43 4.64
CA ASP A 132 8.56 20.40 5.48
C ASP A 132 7.81 19.07 5.41
N CYS A 133 6.47 19.10 5.50
CA CYS A 133 5.64 17.92 5.39
C CYS A 133 5.73 17.27 4.00
N ALA A 134 5.76 18.07 2.93
CA ALA A 134 5.90 17.59 1.56
C ALA A 134 7.24 16.85 1.36
N LYS A 135 8.35 17.39 1.89
CA LYS A 135 9.65 16.71 1.84
C LYS A 135 9.62 15.38 2.58
N ALA A 136 9.08 15.38 3.80
CA ALA A 136 8.98 14.17 4.62
C ALA A 136 8.10 13.09 3.98
N LEU A 137 7.01 13.47 3.30
CA LEU A 137 6.15 12.49 2.61
C LEU A 137 6.78 11.91 1.34
N ASN A 138 7.71 12.62 0.69
CA ASN A 138 8.46 12.09 -0.45
C ASN A 138 9.55 11.11 -0.02
N ASP A 139 10.18 11.35 1.14
CA ASP A 139 11.23 10.50 1.70
C ASP A 139 10.94 10.20 3.18
N PRO A 140 9.98 9.30 3.48
CA PRO A 140 9.51 9.08 4.83
C PRO A 140 10.54 8.30 5.66
N VAL A 141 10.82 8.81 6.87
CA VAL A 141 11.76 8.17 7.81
C VAL A 141 11.28 6.80 8.29
N TRP A 142 9.95 6.63 8.42
CA TRP A 142 9.35 5.37 8.85
C TRP A 142 8.31 4.85 7.85
N PRO A 143 8.08 3.52 7.81
CA PRO A 143 7.06 2.92 6.95
C PRO A 143 5.68 3.53 7.18
N MET A 144 5.04 3.92 6.08
CA MET A 144 3.75 4.59 6.09
C MET A 144 2.61 3.57 6.13
N PHE A 145 1.58 3.86 6.94
CA PHE A 145 0.41 3.00 7.07
C PHE A 145 -0.87 3.83 7.26
N LEU A 146 -1.99 3.32 6.74
CA LEU A 146 -3.31 3.96 6.76
C LEU A 146 -4.03 3.62 8.08
N GLY A 147 -3.54 4.24 9.15
CA GLY A 147 -4.06 4.10 10.50
C GLY A 147 -3.44 2.95 11.30
N ARG A 148 -3.65 1.69 10.89
CA ARG A 148 -2.98 0.52 11.52
C ARG A 148 -1.82 0.04 10.66
N LYS A 149 -0.76 -0.49 11.30
CA LYS A 149 0.46 -0.96 10.61
C LYS A 149 0.24 -2.00 9.49
N CYS A 150 -0.83 -2.80 9.56
CA CYS A 150 -1.16 -3.76 8.50
C CYS A 150 -1.83 -3.13 7.27
N CYS A 151 -2.25 -1.87 7.35
CA CYS A 151 -2.94 -1.14 6.29
C CYS A 151 -1.92 -0.41 5.41
N VAL A 152 -1.31 -1.11 4.46
CA VAL A 152 -0.30 -0.55 3.55
C VAL A 152 -0.97 0.32 2.48
N PRO A 153 -0.48 1.56 2.21
CA PRO A 153 -0.95 2.36 1.08
C PRO A 153 -0.70 1.64 -0.26
N SER A 154 -1.67 1.68 -1.16
CA SER A 154 -1.54 1.09 -2.51
C SER A 154 -0.88 2.03 -3.52
N GLU A 155 -0.70 3.30 -3.16
CA GLU A 155 -0.07 4.34 -3.96
C GLU A 155 0.65 5.34 -3.03
N PRO A 156 1.58 6.17 -3.54
CA PRO A 156 2.27 7.17 -2.74
C PRO A 156 1.28 8.07 -2.00
N VAL A 157 1.53 8.29 -0.71
CA VAL A 157 0.65 9.13 0.11
C VAL A 157 0.77 10.60 -0.27
N PHE A 158 1.95 11.04 -0.71
CA PHE A 158 2.14 12.39 -1.22
C PHE A 158 1.40 12.60 -2.54
N ALA A 159 0.49 13.58 -2.60
CA ALA A 159 -0.30 13.90 -3.80
C ALA A 159 -0.06 15.32 -4.34
N GLY A 160 1.01 15.98 -3.88
CA GLY A 160 1.41 17.31 -4.34
C GLY A 160 1.08 18.45 -3.38
N VAL A 161 1.39 19.66 -3.83
CA VAL A 161 1.18 20.92 -3.10
C VAL A 161 0.63 21.97 -4.06
N GLY A 162 -0.05 22.98 -3.53
CA GLY A 162 -0.52 24.10 -4.33
C GLY A 162 -0.93 25.31 -3.50
N ARG A 163 -1.46 26.33 -4.18
CA ARG A 163 -1.98 27.55 -3.56
C ARG A 163 -3.45 27.76 -3.92
N PHE A 164 -4.31 27.82 -2.91
CA PHE A 164 -5.75 27.97 -3.07
C PHE A 164 -6.32 28.95 -2.04
N ASN A 165 -7.45 29.58 -2.37
CA ASN A 165 -8.13 30.50 -1.47
C ASN A 165 -8.91 29.74 -0.39
N THR A 166 -9.57 28.65 -0.76
CA THR A 166 -10.37 27.82 0.15
C THR A 166 -10.00 26.34 0.05
N LEU A 167 -10.35 25.56 1.09
CA LEU A 167 -10.25 24.09 1.04
C LEU A 167 -11.13 23.50 -0.07
N THR A 168 -12.30 24.07 -0.33
CA THR A 168 -13.19 23.63 -1.41
C THR A 168 -12.51 23.78 -2.77
N ASP A 169 -11.90 24.93 -3.07
CA ASP A 169 -11.15 25.14 -4.31
C ASP A 169 -10.00 24.16 -4.46
N ALA A 170 -9.28 23.89 -3.36
CA ALA A 170 -8.21 22.91 -3.33
C ALA A 170 -8.71 21.50 -3.67
N LEU A 171 -9.81 21.06 -3.03
CA LEU A 171 -10.42 19.75 -3.29
C LEU A 171 -11.01 19.64 -4.71
N LEU A 172 -11.48 20.74 -5.30
CA LEU A 172 -11.96 20.78 -6.69
C LEU A 172 -10.82 20.72 -7.71
N SER A 173 -9.65 21.26 -7.36
CA SER A 173 -8.51 21.38 -8.30
C SER A 173 -7.92 20.04 -8.74
N VAL A 174 -8.07 18.99 -7.93
CA VAL A 174 -7.52 17.66 -8.21
C VAL A 174 -8.60 16.81 -8.89
N PRO A 175 -8.43 16.36 -10.14
CA PRO A 175 -9.42 15.50 -10.79
C PRO A 175 -9.67 14.20 -10.00
N TRP A 176 -10.88 13.66 -10.08
CA TRP A 176 -11.14 12.29 -9.62
C TRP A 176 -10.63 11.30 -10.65
N GLN A 177 -9.89 10.28 -10.22
CA GLN A 177 -9.29 9.31 -11.13
C GLN A 177 -9.90 7.92 -10.92
N PRO A 178 -10.47 7.29 -11.96
CA PRO A 178 -10.87 5.90 -11.87
C PRO A 178 -9.62 5.02 -11.80
N ARG A 179 -9.68 3.91 -11.04
CA ARG A 179 -8.65 2.88 -11.02
C ARG A 179 -8.89 1.87 -12.13
N ILE A 180 -10.15 1.47 -12.35
CA ILE A 180 -10.59 0.64 -13.47
C ILE A 180 -11.86 1.29 -14.00
N ILE A 181 -11.81 1.84 -15.23
CA ILE A 181 -12.95 2.57 -15.82
C ILE A 181 -14.21 1.71 -15.83
N ALA A 182 -14.11 0.44 -16.24
CA ALA A 182 -15.26 -0.46 -16.32
C ALA A 182 -15.96 -0.74 -14.97
N ILE A 183 -15.26 -0.56 -13.84
CA ILE A 183 -15.78 -0.81 -12.49
C ILE A 183 -16.17 0.51 -11.82
N ASP A 184 -15.27 1.48 -11.84
CA ASP A 184 -15.45 2.71 -11.06
C ASP A 184 -16.35 3.72 -11.78
N CYS A 185 -16.53 3.61 -13.11
CA CYS A 185 -17.31 4.55 -13.89
C CYS A 185 -18.73 4.07 -14.21
N ASP A 186 -19.26 2.93 -13.79
CA ASP A 186 -20.71 2.56 -13.94
C ASP A 186 -21.40 3.03 -15.27
N ASN A 187 -20.79 2.81 -16.45
CA ASN A 187 -21.25 3.32 -17.77
C ASN A 187 -21.27 4.86 -17.99
N PHE A 188 -20.59 5.64 -17.14
CA PHE A 188 -20.37 7.10 -17.19
C PHE A 188 -19.44 7.57 -18.32
N GLU A 189 -19.22 6.80 -19.38
CA GLU A 189 -18.38 7.23 -20.52
C GLU A 189 -18.82 8.58 -21.14
N LYS A 190 -20.00 9.09 -20.78
CA LYS A 190 -20.53 10.39 -21.24
C LYS A 190 -20.37 11.56 -20.26
N THR A 191 -20.11 11.35 -18.97
CA THR A 191 -20.13 12.45 -17.98
C THR A 191 -18.71 12.89 -17.65
N ARG A 192 -18.38 14.16 -17.93
CA ARG A 192 -17.05 14.75 -17.64
C ARG A 192 -16.82 15.01 -16.15
N THR A 193 -17.85 14.91 -15.33
CA THR A 193 -17.84 15.29 -13.92
C THR A 193 -18.49 14.22 -13.04
N ARG A 194 -18.13 14.19 -11.76
CA ARG A 194 -18.69 13.31 -10.73
C ARG A 194 -18.91 14.10 -9.43
N THR A 195 -20.06 13.88 -8.80
CA THR A 195 -20.33 14.42 -7.46
C THR A 195 -19.73 13.51 -6.39
N LEU A 196 -18.93 14.09 -5.49
CA LEU A 196 -18.30 13.40 -4.38
C LEU A 196 -18.67 14.06 -3.05
N ASP A 197 -18.79 13.25 -2.01
CA ASP A 197 -18.99 13.75 -0.65
C ASP A 197 -17.66 14.32 -0.11
N VAL A 198 -17.75 15.47 0.56
CA VAL A 198 -16.63 16.11 1.24
C VAL A 198 -16.97 16.43 2.69
N TYR A 199 -15.92 16.50 3.51
CA TYR A 199 -15.99 16.90 4.90
C TYR A 199 -14.94 17.98 5.13
N ILE A 200 -15.37 19.21 5.39
CA ILE A 200 -14.50 20.39 5.46
C ILE A 200 -14.47 20.90 6.89
N GLU A 201 -13.29 21.03 7.45
CA GLU A 201 -13.11 21.64 8.76
C GLU A 201 -13.53 23.11 8.76
N HIS A 202 -14.42 23.46 9.69
CA HIS A 202 -14.84 24.84 9.90
C HIS A 202 -13.80 25.59 10.74
N PRO A 203 -13.37 26.80 10.33
CA PRO A 203 -12.43 27.59 11.09
C PRO A 203 -12.88 27.86 12.53
N THR A 204 -11.93 27.88 13.45
CA THR A 204 -12.21 28.23 14.85
C THR A 204 -12.45 29.74 14.95
N GLY A 205 -13.45 30.17 15.73
CA GLY A 205 -13.75 31.57 16.01
C GLY A 205 -14.95 32.15 15.24
N SER A 206 -15.47 31.44 14.24
CA SER A 206 -16.76 31.72 13.60
C SER A 206 -17.85 30.79 14.12
N GLU A 207 -19.10 31.26 14.15
CA GLU A 207 -20.25 30.41 14.48
C GLU A 207 -20.32 29.25 13.49
N ALA A 208 -20.48 28.03 14.02
CA ALA A 208 -20.54 26.83 13.19
C ALA A 208 -21.92 26.74 12.52
N PRO A 209 -22.01 26.37 11.23
CA PRO A 209 -23.28 26.08 10.58
C PRO A 209 -24.09 25.02 11.32
N LYS A 210 -25.41 25.00 11.15
CA LYS A 210 -26.30 24.05 11.84
C LYS A 210 -26.01 22.59 11.49
N GLU A 211 -25.51 22.38 10.29
CA GLU A 211 -25.16 21.08 9.71
C GLU A 211 -23.77 20.60 10.15
N ALA A 212 -23.01 21.43 10.87
CA ALA A 212 -21.68 21.09 11.34
C ALA A 212 -21.70 19.99 12.41
N MET A 213 -20.77 19.07 12.29
CA MET A 213 -20.54 17.96 13.22
C MET A 213 -19.38 18.30 14.15
N LEU A 214 -19.54 18.04 15.45
CA LEU A 214 -18.47 18.17 16.42
C LEU A 214 -17.68 16.86 16.54
N LEU A 215 -16.40 16.86 16.16
CA LEU A 215 -15.52 15.69 16.23
C LEU A 215 -14.41 15.92 17.25
N HIS A 216 -14.01 14.86 17.96
CA HIS A 216 -12.93 14.88 18.96
C HIS A 216 -11.68 14.17 18.42
N ASP A 217 -11.15 14.68 17.31
CA ASP A 217 -10.04 14.07 16.58
C ASP A 217 -8.88 15.03 16.30
N ASN A 218 -8.86 16.23 16.89
CA ASN A 218 -7.72 17.14 16.81
C ASN A 218 -6.69 16.79 17.92
N PRO A 219 -5.53 16.21 17.60
CA PRO A 219 -4.64 15.63 18.63
C PRO A 219 -3.90 16.70 19.43
N ILE A 220 -3.84 16.52 20.76
CA ILE A 220 -3.02 17.37 21.65
C ILE A 220 -1.63 16.73 21.85
N ALA A 221 -1.59 15.40 22.04
CA ALA A 221 -0.37 14.61 22.14
C ALA A 221 -0.64 13.15 21.76
N PHE A 222 0.38 12.44 21.26
CA PHE A 222 0.32 11.00 21.04
C PHE A 222 1.04 10.24 22.16
N GLY A 223 0.28 9.48 22.95
CA GLY A 223 0.79 8.72 24.10
C GLY A 223 -0.27 8.55 25.19
N PHE A 224 -1.12 9.57 25.34
CA PHE A 224 -2.34 9.55 26.13
C PHE A 224 -3.53 9.85 25.23
N TYR A 225 -4.73 9.42 25.63
CA TYR A 225 -5.95 9.72 24.87
C TYR A 225 -6.35 11.18 25.12
N SER A 226 -5.84 12.11 24.32
CA SER A 226 -6.06 13.55 24.48
C SER A 226 -6.29 14.22 23.13
N TYR A 227 -7.56 14.58 22.87
CA TYR A 227 -8.00 15.21 21.63
C TYR A 227 -8.90 16.40 21.93
N ALA A 228 -8.64 17.51 21.23
CA ALA A 228 -9.50 18.69 21.21
C ALA A 228 -10.66 18.51 20.21
N PRO A 229 -11.79 19.19 20.43
CA PRO A 229 -12.87 19.21 19.48
C PRO A 229 -12.52 20.05 18.23
N ARG A 230 -13.15 19.74 17.10
CA ARG A 230 -13.23 20.59 15.91
C ARG A 230 -14.59 20.43 15.23
N TRP A 231 -15.00 21.47 14.51
CA TRP A 231 -16.24 21.46 13.72
C TRP A 231 -15.93 21.01 12.29
N VAL A 232 -16.77 20.14 11.74
CA VAL A 232 -16.64 19.63 10.38
C VAL A 232 -17.98 19.73 9.67
N VAL A 233 -18.00 20.37 8.52
CA VAL A 233 -19.21 20.56 7.71
C VAL A 233 -19.22 19.52 6.59
N PRO A 234 -20.24 18.65 6.52
CA PRO A 234 -20.45 17.77 5.37
C PRO A 234 -20.97 18.59 4.18
N ASP A 235 -20.45 18.34 3.00
CA ASP A 235 -20.88 18.99 1.76
C ASP A 235 -20.65 18.06 0.55
N LYS A 236 -21.00 18.51 -0.66
CA LYS A 236 -20.77 17.80 -1.92
C LYS A 236 -20.09 18.70 -2.92
N VAL A 237 -19.15 18.13 -3.67
CA VAL A 237 -18.44 18.83 -4.74
C VAL A 237 -18.58 18.09 -6.06
N GLU A 238 -18.66 18.83 -7.15
CA GLU A 238 -18.64 18.28 -8.50
C GLU A 238 -17.24 18.43 -9.10
N VAL A 239 -16.57 17.30 -9.36
CA VAL A 239 -15.17 17.27 -9.81
C VAL A 239 -15.05 16.66 -11.19
N VAL A 240 -14.05 17.11 -11.94
CA VAL A 240 -13.75 16.56 -13.27
C VAL A 240 -13.24 15.13 -13.15
N VAL A 241 -13.71 14.25 -14.03
CA VAL A 241 -13.20 12.89 -14.19
C VAL A 241 -11.90 12.95 -14.99
N GLY A 242 -10.79 12.64 -14.34
CA GLY A 242 -9.47 12.54 -14.93
C GLY A 242 -9.25 11.21 -15.65
N LYS A 243 -8.04 11.05 -16.21
CA LYS A 243 -7.61 9.79 -16.81
C LYS A 243 -7.49 8.69 -15.74
N GLN A 244 -7.66 7.44 -16.18
CA GLN A 244 -7.43 6.28 -15.31
C GLN A 244 -6.04 6.34 -14.68
N ALA A 245 -5.98 6.12 -13.37
CA ALA A 245 -4.72 6.04 -12.65
C ALA A 245 -3.89 4.88 -13.22
N SER A 246 -2.70 5.20 -13.73
CA SER A 246 -1.70 4.19 -14.05
C SER A 246 -0.89 3.94 -12.78
N PRO A 247 -0.64 2.68 -12.40
CA PRO A 247 0.21 2.40 -11.26
C PRO A 247 1.56 3.09 -11.49
N PRO A 248 2.09 3.85 -10.51
CA PRO A 248 3.40 4.45 -10.64
C PRO A 248 4.39 3.30 -10.87
N ARG A 249 5.09 3.34 -12.01
CA ARG A 249 6.25 2.48 -12.21
C ARG A 249 7.38 3.08 -11.38
N PRO A 250 8.09 2.30 -10.56
CA PRO A 250 9.31 2.79 -9.91
C PRO A 250 10.25 3.37 -10.98
N ASP A 251 10.84 4.54 -10.73
CA ASP A 251 11.75 5.20 -11.69
C ASP A 251 12.99 4.33 -12.01
N ASP A 252 13.33 3.41 -11.12
CA ASP A 252 14.40 2.42 -11.24
C ASP A 252 13.94 1.10 -11.88
N PHE A 253 12.63 0.88 -12.08
CA PHE A 253 12.13 -0.30 -12.78
C PHE A 253 12.31 -0.12 -14.29
N ARG A 254 13.55 -0.34 -14.73
CA ARG A 254 13.87 -0.50 -16.13
C ARG A 254 13.22 -1.81 -16.61
N SER A 255 12.46 -1.73 -17.69
CA SER A 255 12.03 -2.95 -18.37
C SER A 255 13.24 -3.59 -19.04
N PRO A 256 13.34 -4.93 -19.05
CA PRO A 256 14.39 -5.59 -19.80
C PRO A 256 14.46 -5.12 -21.25
N ASP A 257 15.67 -4.87 -21.76
CA ASP A 257 15.85 -4.41 -23.14
C ASP A 257 15.44 -5.52 -24.11
N ARG A 258 14.29 -5.32 -24.77
CA ARG A 258 13.75 -6.27 -25.76
C ARG A 258 14.70 -6.53 -26.91
N SER A 259 15.54 -5.55 -27.27
CA SER A 259 16.54 -5.70 -28.33
C SER A 259 17.67 -6.62 -27.89
N ALA A 260 18.17 -6.48 -26.66
CA ALA A 260 19.17 -7.37 -26.06
C ALA A 260 18.64 -8.80 -25.90
N ILE A 261 17.38 -8.97 -25.47
CA ILE A 261 16.71 -10.28 -25.40
C ILE A 261 16.68 -10.97 -26.76
N LYS A 262 16.27 -10.22 -27.80
CA LYS A 262 16.18 -10.74 -29.16
C LYS A 262 17.57 -11.09 -29.71
N HIS A 263 18.54 -10.20 -29.52
CA HIS A 263 19.92 -10.41 -29.93
C HIS A 263 20.51 -11.67 -29.28
N ARG A 264 20.33 -11.85 -27.96
CA ARG A 264 20.79 -13.05 -27.26
C ARG A 264 20.20 -14.34 -27.82
N MET A 265 18.90 -14.34 -28.13
CA MET A 265 18.22 -15.47 -28.75
C MET A 265 18.79 -15.81 -30.12
N GLU A 266 19.08 -14.80 -30.95
CA GLU A 266 19.72 -14.97 -32.25
C GLU A 266 21.14 -15.51 -32.11
N THR A 267 21.93 -14.97 -31.17
CA THR A 267 23.30 -15.42 -30.87
C THR A 267 23.35 -16.90 -30.43
N ASP A 268 22.37 -17.33 -29.63
CA ASP A 268 22.25 -18.74 -29.20
C ASP A 268 21.55 -19.63 -30.25
N ASN A 269 21.27 -19.12 -31.46
CA ASN A 269 20.53 -19.79 -32.54
C ASN A 269 19.15 -20.34 -32.08
N HIS A 270 18.48 -19.64 -31.18
CA HIS A 270 17.23 -20.08 -30.54
C HIS A 270 17.33 -21.45 -29.85
N LEU A 271 18.51 -21.83 -29.40
CA LEU A 271 18.73 -23.07 -28.66
C LEU A 271 19.01 -22.79 -27.18
N CYS A 272 18.49 -23.65 -26.33
CA CYS A 272 18.75 -23.64 -24.90
C CYS A 272 20.24 -23.87 -24.67
N VAL A 273 20.93 -22.95 -24.00
CA VAL A 273 22.37 -23.07 -23.75
C VAL A 273 22.71 -24.33 -22.95
N PHE A 274 21.79 -24.78 -22.08
CA PHE A 274 21.96 -25.92 -21.18
C PHE A 274 21.70 -27.28 -21.84
N CYS A 275 20.53 -27.47 -22.46
CA CYS A 275 20.07 -28.78 -22.98
C CYS A 275 19.95 -28.84 -24.51
N LYS A 276 20.19 -27.74 -25.21
CA LYS A 276 20.08 -27.61 -26.68
C LYS A 276 18.69 -27.84 -27.27
N SER A 277 17.64 -27.98 -26.46
CA SER A 277 16.25 -27.90 -26.92
C SER A 277 15.90 -26.48 -27.38
N PRO A 278 14.83 -26.26 -28.17
CA PRO A 278 14.42 -24.91 -28.56
C PRO A 278 14.23 -23.99 -27.36
N ALA A 279 14.87 -22.83 -27.40
CA ALA A 279 14.73 -21.79 -26.38
C ALA A 279 13.44 -20.99 -26.62
N VAL A 280 12.77 -20.61 -25.53
CA VAL A 280 11.52 -19.83 -25.58
C VAL A 280 11.61 -18.52 -24.80
N GLU A 281 12.57 -18.43 -23.88
CA GLU A 281 12.79 -17.27 -23.04
C GLU A 281 14.28 -17.11 -22.68
N VAL A 282 14.66 -15.91 -22.24
CA VAL A 282 16.01 -15.66 -21.73
C VAL A 282 16.00 -15.60 -20.21
N HIS A 283 17.01 -16.23 -19.62
CA HIS A 283 17.31 -16.15 -18.21
C HIS A 283 18.28 -15.00 -17.94
N HIS A 284 18.03 -14.21 -16.90
CA HIS A 284 18.98 -13.19 -16.44
C HIS A 284 19.89 -13.79 -15.39
N VAL A 285 21.21 -13.77 -15.62
CA VAL A 285 22.22 -14.20 -14.65
C VAL A 285 22.49 -13.10 -13.60
N THR A 286 22.22 -11.85 -13.97
CA THR A 286 22.24 -10.68 -13.07
C THR A 286 21.14 -9.69 -13.48
N TYR A 287 20.69 -8.90 -12.51
CA TYR A 287 19.78 -7.77 -12.74
C TYR A 287 20.46 -6.40 -12.56
N GLU A 288 21.78 -6.38 -12.36
CA GLU A 288 22.55 -5.14 -12.14
C GLU A 288 22.45 -4.17 -13.33
N ASN A 289 22.33 -4.69 -14.56
CA ASN A 289 22.34 -3.92 -15.80
C ASN A 289 20.98 -3.85 -16.51
N VAL A 290 19.86 -4.04 -15.80
CA VAL A 290 18.52 -4.09 -16.43
C VAL A 290 18.24 -2.82 -17.25
N GLY A 291 17.74 -2.98 -18.48
CA GLY A 291 17.50 -1.91 -19.46
C GLY A 291 18.74 -1.44 -20.24
N SER A 292 19.91 -2.01 -19.94
CA SER A 292 21.15 -1.86 -20.69
C SER A 292 21.93 -3.17 -20.66
N GLU A 293 21.21 -4.29 -20.77
CA GLU A 293 21.76 -5.62 -20.64
C GLU A 293 22.74 -5.94 -21.78
N THR A 294 23.79 -6.68 -21.44
CA THR A 294 24.72 -7.26 -22.42
C THR A 294 24.40 -8.73 -22.66
N ASP A 295 24.96 -9.31 -23.73
CA ASP A 295 24.85 -10.75 -23.97
C ASP A 295 25.37 -11.58 -22.79
N ALA A 296 26.34 -11.07 -22.00
CA ALA A 296 26.87 -11.77 -20.84
C ALA A 296 25.85 -11.90 -19.69
N ASP A 297 24.88 -10.98 -19.61
CA ASP A 297 23.87 -10.94 -18.56
C ASP A 297 22.71 -11.91 -18.80
N LEU A 298 22.57 -12.42 -20.04
CA LEU A 298 21.42 -13.20 -20.51
C LEU A 298 21.82 -14.61 -20.99
N ARG A 299 20.93 -15.60 -20.87
CA ARG A 299 21.09 -16.96 -21.42
C ARG A 299 19.80 -17.44 -22.05
N SER A 300 19.81 -17.89 -23.31
CA SER A 300 18.61 -18.47 -23.93
C SER A 300 18.34 -19.85 -23.34
N LEU A 301 17.14 -20.08 -22.81
CA LEU A 301 16.73 -21.33 -22.20
C LEU A 301 15.39 -21.82 -22.74
N CYS A 302 15.22 -23.15 -22.72
CA CYS A 302 13.89 -23.74 -22.84
C CYS A 302 13.13 -23.58 -21.52
N TRP A 303 11.80 -23.66 -21.59
CA TRP A 303 10.92 -23.47 -20.43
C TRP A 303 11.31 -24.33 -19.22
N THR A 304 11.64 -25.60 -19.43
CA THR A 304 11.99 -26.53 -18.35
C THR A 304 13.30 -26.15 -17.66
N CYS A 305 14.33 -25.79 -18.43
CA CYS A 305 15.62 -25.39 -17.86
C CYS A 305 15.51 -24.03 -17.16
N HIS A 306 14.74 -23.10 -17.73
CA HIS A 306 14.49 -21.80 -17.10
C HIS A 306 13.77 -21.94 -15.76
N ARG A 307 12.73 -22.78 -15.72
CA ARG A 307 11.99 -23.08 -14.49
C ARG A 307 12.87 -23.78 -13.45
N ALA A 308 13.74 -24.70 -13.86
CA ALA A 308 14.68 -25.35 -12.96
C ALA A 308 15.64 -24.35 -12.31
N CYS A 309 16.24 -23.45 -13.10
CA CYS A 309 17.12 -22.39 -12.57
C CYS A 309 16.35 -21.47 -11.61
N THR A 310 15.17 -21.00 -12.00
CA THR A 310 14.32 -20.14 -11.14
C THR A 310 13.92 -20.85 -9.84
N MET A 311 13.69 -22.17 -9.88
CA MET A 311 13.34 -22.94 -8.68
C MET A 311 14.48 -23.06 -7.69
N LEU A 312 15.73 -23.14 -8.16
CA LEU A 312 16.92 -23.16 -7.29
C LEU A 312 17.14 -21.81 -6.59
N GLU A 313 16.61 -20.71 -7.13
CA GLU A 313 16.76 -19.36 -6.57
C GLU A 313 15.75 -19.06 -5.46
N TYR A 314 14.63 -19.79 -5.39
CA TYR A 314 13.64 -19.56 -4.34
C TYR A 314 14.21 -19.95 -2.97
N GLY A 315 14.39 -18.96 -2.11
CA GLY A 315 14.88 -19.15 -0.73
C GLY A 315 16.36 -18.82 -0.52
N HIS A 316 17.08 -18.39 -1.56
CA HIS A 316 18.47 -17.94 -1.49
C HIS A 316 18.63 -16.44 -1.76
N ASP A 317 19.80 -15.89 -1.39
CA ASP A 317 20.16 -14.49 -1.61
C ASP A 317 20.23 -14.21 -3.13
N ARG A 318 19.52 -13.17 -3.58
CA ARG A 318 19.24 -12.88 -5.00
C ARG A 318 20.35 -12.09 -5.70
N ALA A 319 21.46 -11.82 -5.01
CA ALA A 319 22.55 -11.00 -5.53
C ALA A 319 23.29 -11.62 -6.74
N ARG A 320 23.30 -12.96 -6.87
CA ARG A 320 23.80 -13.67 -8.05
C ARG A 320 22.86 -14.82 -8.40
N ARG A 321 22.31 -14.79 -9.62
CA ARG A 321 21.39 -15.82 -10.11
C ARG A 321 22.15 -17.02 -10.65
N VAL A 322 21.45 -18.14 -10.82
CA VAL A 322 22.06 -19.38 -11.29
C VAL A 322 22.46 -19.23 -12.76
N ASP A 323 23.75 -19.30 -13.09
CA ASP A 323 24.16 -19.33 -14.50
C ASP A 323 24.07 -20.77 -15.04
N PRO A 324 23.14 -21.07 -15.97
CA PRO A 324 23.06 -22.39 -16.58
C PRO A 324 24.28 -22.76 -17.44
N SER A 325 25.14 -21.80 -17.79
CA SER A 325 26.39 -22.06 -18.52
C SER A 325 27.56 -22.37 -17.58
N ASP A 326 27.41 -22.14 -16.28
CA ASP A 326 28.41 -22.46 -15.28
C ASP A 326 28.42 -23.99 -15.02
N PRO A 327 29.57 -24.67 -15.19
CA PRO A 327 29.69 -26.10 -14.91
C PRO A 327 29.33 -26.50 -13.47
N ASP A 328 29.59 -25.63 -12.49
CA ASP A 328 29.35 -25.96 -11.07
C ASP A 328 27.85 -26.05 -10.75
N SER A 329 27.05 -25.21 -11.41
CA SER A 329 25.59 -25.18 -11.32
C SER A 329 24.90 -26.37 -12.01
N ARG A 330 25.61 -27.09 -12.90
CA ARG A 330 25.03 -28.13 -13.77
C ARG A 330 24.34 -29.27 -13.03
N ARG A 331 24.97 -29.80 -11.97
CA ARG A 331 24.42 -30.94 -11.21
C ARG A 331 23.11 -30.57 -10.51
N GLN A 332 23.06 -29.37 -9.94
CA GLN A 332 21.88 -28.86 -9.25
C GLN A 332 20.71 -28.64 -10.23
N ILE A 333 21.00 -28.07 -11.40
CA ILE A 333 19.99 -27.87 -12.45
C ILE A 333 19.45 -29.22 -12.95
N LEU A 334 20.31 -30.21 -13.22
CA LEU A 334 19.86 -31.55 -13.65
C LEU A 334 18.96 -32.20 -12.60
N HIS A 335 19.36 -32.15 -11.32
CA HIS A 335 18.56 -32.69 -10.23
C HIS A 335 17.19 -31.99 -10.12
N GLN A 336 17.16 -30.66 -10.25
CA GLN A 336 15.92 -29.91 -10.21
C GLN A 336 15.02 -30.22 -11.42
N ILE A 337 15.60 -30.46 -12.59
CA ILE A 337 14.88 -30.92 -13.79
C ILE A 337 14.25 -32.30 -13.53
N GLU A 338 14.97 -33.24 -12.93
CA GLU A 338 14.43 -34.56 -12.56
C GLU A 338 13.23 -34.44 -11.61
N ILE A 339 13.32 -33.58 -10.59
CA ILE A 339 12.20 -33.31 -9.67
C ILE A 339 10.98 -32.75 -10.43
N LEU A 340 11.21 -31.80 -11.36
CA LEU A 340 10.15 -31.20 -12.16
C LEU A 340 9.47 -32.23 -13.08
N PHE A 341 10.23 -33.14 -13.70
CA PHE A 341 9.67 -34.22 -14.50
C PHE A 341 8.96 -35.29 -13.65
N GLY A 342 9.50 -35.63 -12.47
CA GLY A 342 8.85 -36.55 -11.53
C GLY A 342 7.49 -36.05 -11.05
N LYS A 343 7.36 -34.75 -10.76
CA LYS A 343 6.06 -34.12 -10.45
C LYS A 343 5.10 -34.15 -11.64
N LYS A 344 5.60 -33.89 -12.85
CA LYS A 344 4.78 -33.89 -14.07
C LYS A 344 4.24 -35.28 -14.42
N ILE A 345 5.02 -36.34 -14.15
CA ILE A 345 4.58 -37.74 -14.30
C ILE A 345 3.48 -38.06 -13.28
N LEU A 346 3.61 -37.59 -12.04
CA LEU A 346 2.57 -37.76 -11.00
C LEU A 346 1.27 -37.04 -11.37
N GLU A 347 1.34 -35.79 -11.86
CA GLU A 347 0.17 -35.02 -12.33
C GLU A 347 -0.53 -35.68 -13.54
N LEU A 348 0.22 -36.14 -14.54
CA LEU A 348 -0.34 -36.87 -15.68
C LEU A 348 -0.94 -38.22 -15.27
N SER A 349 -0.37 -38.89 -14.26
CA SER A 349 -0.93 -40.15 -13.74
C SER A 349 -2.22 -39.95 -12.94
N SER A 350 -2.38 -38.81 -12.25
CA SER A 350 -3.64 -38.45 -11.59
C SER A 350 -4.74 -38.06 -12.58
N ASP A 351 -4.39 -37.40 -13.68
CA ASP A 351 -5.36 -37.02 -14.72
C ASP A 351 -5.88 -38.26 -15.46
N ILE A 352 -5.01 -39.23 -15.79
CA ILE A 352 -5.41 -40.52 -16.39
C ILE A 352 -6.24 -41.38 -15.42
N ALA A 353 -6.03 -41.26 -14.12
CA ALA A 353 -6.86 -41.93 -13.12
C ALA A 353 -8.27 -41.30 -13.05
N SER A 354 -8.39 -39.98 -13.24
CA SER A 354 -9.67 -39.27 -13.24
C SER A 354 -10.52 -39.50 -14.50
N GLU A 355 -9.90 -39.77 -15.65
CA GLU A 355 -10.61 -40.12 -16.90
C GLU A 355 -11.11 -41.58 -16.93
N LYS A 356 -10.68 -42.44 -16.00
CA LYS A 356 -11.20 -43.82 -15.87
C LYS A 356 -12.36 -43.95 -14.87
N GLU A 357 -12.72 -42.87 -14.19
CA GLU A 357 -13.87 -42.79 -13.26
C GLU A 357 -15.05 -41.96 -13.83
N GLN A 358 -15.03 -41.63 -15.12
CA GLN A 358 -16.20 -41.20 -15.90
C GLN A 358 -16.54 -42.25 -16.95
#